data_AF-A0A4R2IRI7-F1
#
_entry.id   AF-A0A4R2IRI7-F1
#
_cell.length_a   1.000
_cell.length_b   1.000
_cell.length_c   1.000
_cell.angle_alpha   90.00
_cell.angle_beta   90.00
_cell.angle_gamma   90.00
#
_symmetry.space_group_name_H-M   'P 1'
#
loop_
_entity.id
_entity.type
_entity.pdbx_description
1 polymer ?
#
loop_
_entity_poly.entity_id
_entity_poly.type
_entity_poly.pdbx_seq_one_letter_code
_entity_poly.pdbx_strand_id
1 'polypeptide(L)'
;MVPAAVGAEPTRLIDGNQLNVEQRFFGKSTPASKNWTKLDLWQAATDHHRIVQAFKALYGGKWVSTGASKGGMTSVYHRRFYPADVDATVAYVAPDDVVNDQDSYVAFIQHAGTDAQCNEALRVLQRHALYRRSALLGMLPSRA
;
A
#
# COMPACT_ATOMS: atom_id res chain seq x y z
N MET A 1 -6.26 -10.95 -12.21
CA MET A 1 -5.59 -10.40 -13.40
C MET A 1 -4.43 -9.57 -12.92
N VAL A 2 -3.18 -9.99 -13.13
CA VAL A 2 -2.01 -9.13 -12.88
C VAL A 2 -2.03 -8.10 -14.01
N PRO A 3 -2.10 -6.78 -13.74
CA PRO A 3 -2.05 -5.79 -14.81
C PRO A 3 -0.76 -6.00 -15.60
N ALA A 4 -0.81 -5.82 -16.93
CA ALA A 4 0.40 -5.73 -17.74
C ALA A 4 1.37 -4.73 -17.07
N ALA A 5 2.67 -5.04 -17.08
CA ALA A 5 3.70 -4.22 -16.44
C ALA A 5 3.76 -2.84 -17.09
N VAL A 6 2.91 -1.92 -16.64
CA VAL A 6 3.04 -0.51 -16.96
C VAL A 6 4.28 -0.02 -16.24
N GLY A 7 5.21 0.57 -17.00
CA GLY A 7 6.40 1.19 -16.43
C GLY A 7 6.01 2.23 -15.39
N ALA A 8 6.58 2.13 -14.18
CA ALA A 8 6.41 3.13 -13.14
C ALA A 8 6.95 4.48 -13.65
N GLU A 9 6.43 5.58 -13.12
CA GLU A 9 6.87 6.91 -13.53
C GLU A 9 8.40 7.11 -13.37
N PRO A 10 9.04 6.69 -12.25
CA PRO A 10 10.49 6.86 -12.09
C PRO A 10 11.29 6.10 -13.15
N THR A 11 10.83 4.90 -13.52
CA THR A 11 11.43 4.08 -14.57
C THR A 11 11.44 4.82 -15.91
N ARG A 12 10.33 5.49 -16.26
CA ARG A 12 10.22 6.27 -17.50
C ARG A 12 11.08 7.54 -17.48
N LEU A 13 11.15 8.23 -16.35
CA LEU A 13 11.93 9.47 -16.24
C LEU A 13 13.44 9.26 -16.41
N ILE A 14 13.96 8.13 -15.92
CA ILE A 14 15.41 7.85 -15.93
C ILE A 14 15.83 6.83 -17.00
N ASP A 15 14.91 6.40 -17.86
CA ASP A 15 15.10 5.31 -18.82
C ASP A 15 15.72 4.05 -18.16
N GLY A 16 15.15 3.66 -17.03
CA GLY A 16 15.69 2.63 -16.15
C GLY A 16 15.13 1.23 -16.39
N ASN A 17 15.82 0.21 -15.87
CA ASN A 17 15.24 -1.12 -15.70
C ASN A 17 14.20 -1.11 -14.56
N GLN A 18 13.20 -1.99 -14.60
CA GLN A 18 12.17 -2.11 -13.56
C GLN A 18 12.02 -3.52 -13.02
N LEU A 19 11.95 -3.63 -11.70
CA LEU A 19 11.58 -4.85 -10.99
C LEU A 19 10.27 -4.61 -10.24
N ASN A 20 9.25 -5.41 -10.54
CA ASN A 20 8.01 -5.45 -9.76
C ASN A 20 8.09 -6.60 -8.76
N VAL A 21 8.03 -6.29 -7.46
CA VAL A 21 8.19 -7.26 -6.38
C VAL A 21 6.85 -7.47 -5.67
N GLU A 22 6.35 -8.70 -5.66
CA GLU A 22 5.15 -9.07 -4.90
C GLU A 22 5.51 -9.20 -3.42
N GLN A 23 4.72 -8.55 -2.56
CA GLN A 23 4.91 -8.56 -1.11
C GLN A 23 4.66 -9.96 -0.53
N ARG A 24 5.44 -10.37 0.49
CA ARG A 24 5.12 -11.57 1.28
C ARG A 24 3.68 -11.58 1.78
N PHE A 25 3.05 -12.75 1.76
CA PHE A 25 1.63 -13.00 2.11
C PHE A 25 0.59 -12.37 1.17
N PHE A 26 1.00 -11.90 -0.01
CA PHE A 26 0.10 -11.49 -1.09
C PHE A 26 0.24 -12.45 -2.27
N GLY A 27 -0.88 -12.70 -2.98
CA GLY A 27 -0.87 -13.47 -4.21
C GLY A 27 -0.17 -14.82 -4.08
N LYS A 28 0.85 -15.03 -4.92
CA LYS A 28 1.65 -16.26 -4.96
C LYS A 28 2.83 -16.21 -3.98
N SER A 29 3.19 -15.05 -3.46
CA SER A 29 4.22 -14.84 -2.43
C SER A 29 3.73 -15.16 -1.00
N THR A 30 2.84 -16.13 -0.84
CA THR A 30 2.38 -16.59 0.48
C THR A 30 3.14 -17.85 0.89
N PRO A 31 3.93 -17.84 1.98
CA PRO A 31 4.64 -19.02 2.45
C PRO A 31 3.68 -20.18 2.77
N ALA A 32 4.08 -21.42 2.44
CA ALA A 32 3.27 -22.61 2.69
C ALA A 32 2.87 -22.78 4.18
N SER A 33 3.74 -22.35 5.10
CA SER A 33 3.49 -22.40 6.54
C SER A 33 2.33 -21.51 6.99
N LYS A 34 1.98 -20.47 6.21
CA LYS A 34 0.99 -19.44 6.55
C LYS A 34 1.18 -18.88 7.97
N ASN A 35 2.43 -18.80 8.42
CA ASN A 35 2.74 -18.26 9.74
C ASN A 35 2.65 -16.73 9.71
N TRP A 36 1.46 -16.20 10.00
CA TRP A 36 1.17 -14.76 9.98
C TRP A 36 2.00 -13.94 10.97
N THR A 37 2.61 -14.56 11.98
CA THR A 37 3.60 -13.87 12.84
C THR A 37 4.84 -13.38 12.08
N LYS A 38 5.01 -13.80 10.82
CA LYS A 38 6.08 -13.34 9.91
C LYS A 38 5.62 -12.27 8.93
N LEU A 39 4.37 -11.80 9.04
CA LEU A 39 3.87 -10.65 8.31
C LEU A 39 4.14 -9.39 9.14
N ASP A 40 5.40 -8.95 9.12
CA ASP A 40 5.85 -7.75 9.80
C ASP A 40 6.77 -6.88 8.91
N LEU A 41 7.04 -5.65 9.35
CA LEU A 41 7.80 -4.66 8.56
C LEU A 41 9.25 -5.06 8.36
N TRP A 42 9.90 -5.62 9.38
CA TRP A 42 11.31 -6.01 9.32
C TRP A 42 11.48 -7.13 8.28
N GLN A 43 10.68 -8.17 8.42
CA GLN A 43 10.59 -9.29 7.50
C GLN A 43 10.36 -8.86 6.04
N ALA A 44 9.41 -7.97 5.82
CA ALA A 44 9.16 -7.40 4.50
C ALA A 44 10.37 -6.65 3.94
N ALA A 45 10.99 -5.78 4.73
CA ALA A 45 12.17 -5.04 4.32
C ALA A 45 13.35 -5.97 4.02
N THR A 46 13.52 -7.04 4.80
CA THR A 46 14.56 -8.05 4.59
C THR A 46 14.38 -8.82 3.29
N ASP A 47 13.14 -9.09 2.85
CA ASP A 47 12.91 -9.68 1.52
C ASP A 47 13.40 -8.76 0.41
N HIS A 48 13.04 -7.46 0.48
CA HIS A 48 13.47 -6.47 -0.50
C HIS A 48 14.99 -6.34 -0.51
N HIS A 49 15.64 -6.35 0.66
CA HIS A 49 17.09 -6.36 0.76
C HIS A 49 17.71 -7.54 0.03
N ARG A 50 17.22 -8.76 0.27
CA ARG A 50 17.76 -9.96 -0.39
C ARG A 50 17.57 -9.90 -1.91
N ILE A 51 16.44 -9.39 -2.39
CA ILE A 51 16.19 -9.21 -3.82
C ILE A 51 17.14 -8.17 -4.41
N VAL A 52 17.28 -7.01 -3.78
CA VAL A 52 18.19 -5.95 -4.26
C VAL A 52 19.63 -6.45 -4.29
N GLN A 53 20.12 -7.11 -3.25
CA GLN A 53 21.48 -7.65 -3.21
C GLN A 53 21.73 -8.70 -4.31
N ALA A 54 20.76 -9.59 -4.55
CA ALA A 54 20.86 -10.58 -5.61
C ALA A 54 20.97 -9.94 -7.01
N PHE A 55 20.20 -8.87 -7.27
CA PHE A 55 20.22 -8.20 -8.56
C PHE A 55 21.37 -7.19 -8.71
N LYS A 56 21.89 -6.62 -7.63
CA LYS A 56 23.07 -5.73 -7.67
C LYS A 56 24.31 -6.43 -8.23
N ALA A 57 24.41 -7.75 -8.06
CA ALA A 57 25.46 -8.55 -8.68
C ALA A 57 25.41 -8.52 -10.22
N LEU A 58 24.24 -8.23 -10.80
CA LEU A 58 24.01 -8.17 -12.26
C LEU A 58 23.87 -6.73 -12.77
N TYR A 59 23.29 -5.84 -11.95
CA TYR A 59 22.98 -4.46 -12.32
C TYR A 59 23.70 -3.48 -11.38
N GLY A 60 24.89 -3.04 -11.80
CA GLY A 60 25.75 -2.12 -11.03
C GLY A 60 25.38 -0.63 -11.11
N GLY A 61 24.27 -0.29 -11.76
CA GLY A 61 23.77 1.08 -11.85
C GLY A 61 23.22 1.62 -10.53
N LYS A 62 22.65 2.82 -10.58
CA LYS A 62 21.97 3.44 -9.43
C LYS A 62 20.62 2.77 -9.17
N TRP A 63 20.28 2.60 -7.90
CA TRP A 63 19.07 1.90 -7.45
C TRP A 63 18.06 2.86 -6.86
N VAL A 64 16.79 2.75 -7.28
CA VAL A 64 15.69 3.55 -6.75
C VAL A 64 14.56 2.64 -6.29
N SER A 65 14.10 2.80 -5.05
CA SER A 65 12.86 2.16 -4.60
C SER A 65 11.66 3.10 -4.83
N THR A 66 10.54 2.55 -5.27
CA THR A 66 9.30 3.33 -5.44
C THR A 66 8.06 2.50 -5.16
N GLY A 67 6.98 3.19 -4.76
CA GLY A 67 5.66 2.60 -4.62
C GLY A 67 4.62 3.64 -4.21
N ALA A 68 3.34 3.27 -4.32
CA ALA A 68 2.21 4.10 -3.92
C ALA A 68 1.44 3.50 -2.73
N SER A 69 0.90 4.35 -1.85
CA SER A 69 0.11 3.92 -0.69
C SER A 69 0.91 2.94 0.18
N LYS A 70 0.40 1.73 0.43
CA LYS A 70 1.14 0.66 1.12
C LYS A 70 2.53 0.39 0.49
N GLY A 71 2.65 0.48 -0.83
CA GLY A 71 3.93 0.31 -1.53
C GLY A 71 4.91 1.46 -1.27
N GLY A 72 4.39 2.68 -1.09
CA GLY A 72 5.18 3.84 -0.69
C GLY A 72 5.75 3.65 0.72
N MET A 73 4.91 3.26 1.68
CA MET A 73 5.35 2.92 3.05
C MET A 73 6.41 1.81 3.02
N THR A 74 6.19 0.77 2.21
CA THR A 74 7.14 -0.34 2.05
C THR A 74 8.52 0.15 1.58
N SER A 75 8.54 1.11 0.65
CA SER A 75 9.78 1.72 0.14
C SER A 75 10.50 2.53 1.23
N VAL A 76 9.75 3.27 2.04
CA VAL A 76 10.27 4.01 3.20
C VAL A 76 10.85 3.06 4.26
N TYR A 77 10.12 2.01 4.63
CA TYR A 77 10.60 1.04 5.63
C TYR A 77 11.81 0.24 5.14
N HIS A 78 11.84 -0.14 3.86
CA HIS A 78 13.03 -0.76 3.27
C HIS A 78 14.24 0.16 3.42
N ARG A 79 14.11 1.44 3.06
CA ARG A 79 15.16 2.44 3.24
C ARG A 79 15.57 2.62 4.71
N ARG A 80 14.62 2.56 5.64
CA ARG A 80 14.85 2.70 7.08
C ARG A 80 15.67 1.55 7.68
N PHE A 81 15.44 0.32 7.23
CA PHE A 81 16.18 -0.86 7.71
C PHE A 81 17.47 -1.11 6.92
N TYR A 82 17.49 -0.78 5.62
CA TYR A 82 18.61 -1.04 4.71
C TYR A 82 18.98 0.22 3.88
N PRO A 83 19.55 1.27 4.51
CA PRO A 83 19.88 2.53 3.85
C PRO A 83 21.07 2.45 2.87
N ALA A 84 21.69 1.29 2.68
CA ALA A 84 22.73 1.11 1.64
C ALA A 84 22.17 0.44 0.37
N ASP A 85 20.91 -0.01 0.38
CA ASP A 85 20.36 -0.78 -0.73
C ASP A 85 19.97 0.07 -1.93
N VAL A 86 19.59 1.32 -1.73
CA VAL A 86 19.15 2.22 -2.81
C VAL A 86 19.89 3.55 -2.75
N ASP A 87 20.00 4.24 -3.87
CA ASP A 87 20.50 5.62 -3.94
C ASP A 87 19.39 6.64 -3.72
N ALA A 88 18.13 6.29 -4.03
CA ALA A 88 16.97 7.13 -3.78
C ALA A 88 15.71 6.32 -3.47
N THR A 89 14.72 6.99 -2.88
CA THR A 89 13.38 6.45 -2.61
C THR A 89 12.32 7.45 -3.04
N VAL A 90 11.38 7.02 -3.89
CA VAL A 90 10.24 7.82 -4.35
C VAL A 90 8.95 7.21 -3.82
N ALA A 91 8.46 7.73 -2.69
CA ALA A 91 7.29 7.21 -2.00
C ALA A 91 6.04 8.05 -2.29
N TYR A 92 5.12 7.55 -3.11
CA TYR A 92 3.87 8.24 -3.42
C TYR A 92 2.80 7.94 -2.38
N VAL A 93 2.12 8.99 -1.91
CA VAL A 93 0.96 8.90 -1.01
C VAL A 93 1.12 7.85 0.09
N ALA A 94 2.30 7.78 0.72
CA ALA A 94 2.64 6.78 1.75
C ALA A 94 2.02 7.20 3.09
N PRO A 95 0.91 6.58 3.55
CA PRO A 95 0.21 7.03 4.75
C PRO A 95 0.84 6.43 6.00
N ASP A 96 2.06 6.86 6.32
CA ASP A 96 2.74 6.47 7.56
C ASP A 96 2.13 7.21 8.75
N ASP A 97 1.31 6.52 9.54
CA ASP A 97 0.75 7.05 10.78
C ASP A 97 1.76 6.89 11.92
N VAL A 98 2.34 8.01 12.34
CA VAL A 98 3.40 8.04 13.37
C VAL A 98 2.80 8.04 14.78
N VAL A 99 1.54 8.48 14.93
CA VAL A 99 0.91 8.77 16.22
C VAL A 99 -0.47 8.12 16.24
N ASN A 100 -0.53 6.84 16.58
CA ASN A 100 -1.74 6.02 16.51
C ASN A 100 -2.89 6.54 17.40
N ASP A 101 -2.60 7.31 18.44
CA ASP A 101 -3.60 7.94 19.32
C ASP A 101 -4.10 9.31 18.79
N GLN A 102 -3.50 9.85 17.73
CA GLN A 102 -3.95 11.08 17.10
C GLN A 102 -5.02 10.80 16.05
N ASP A 103 -6.28 11.06 16.42
CA ASP A 103 -7.44 10.81 15.56
C ASP A 103 -7.69 11.91 14.50
N SER A 104 -6.64 12.21 13.73
CA SER A 104 -6.67 13.25 12.69
C SER A 104 -7.64 12.91 11.55
N TYR A 105 -7.83 11.63 11.27
CA TYR A 105 -8.73 11.15 10.23
C TYR A 105 -10.20 11.36 10.60
N VAL A 106 -10.62 11.03 11.83
CA VAL A 106 -12.01 11.27 12.25
C VAL A 106 -12.30 12.76 12.27
N ALA A 107 -11.38 13.58 12.79
CA ALA A 107 -11.53 15.03 12.78
C ALA A 107 -11.72 15.58 11.36
N PHE A 108 -10.92 15.11 10.40
CA PHE A 108 -11.09 15.48 8.99
C PHE A 108 -12.45 15.06 8.43
N ILE A 109 -12.86 13.79 8.61
CA ILE A 109 -14.11 13.26 8.06
C ILE A 109 -15.33 13.99 8.63
N GLN A 110 -15.31 14.38 9.91
CA GLN A 110 -16.39 15.16 10.53
C GLN A 110 -16.59 16.54 9.90
N HIS A 111 -15.55 17.11 9.29
CA HIS A 111 -15.56 18.43 8.67
C HIS A 111 -15.41 18.36 7.14
N ALA A 112 -15.44 17.17 6.55
CA ALA A 112 -15.29 16.99 5.13
C ALA A 112 -16.57 17.41 4.38
N GLY A 113 -16.39 18.05 3.23
CA GLY A 113 -17.50 18.56 2.41
C GLY A 113 -18.04 19.90 2.91
N THR A 114 -18.27 20.84 2.00
CA THR A 114 -18.74 22.19 2.31
C THR A 114 -20.24 22.40 2.08
N ASP A 115 -20.93 21.40 1.51
CA ASP A 115 -22.36 21.45 1.22
C ASP A 115 -23.16 20.78 2.34
N ALA A 116 -23.89 21.58 3.11
CA ALA A 116 -24.70 21.12 4.23
C ALA A 116 -25.84 20.18 3.80
N GLN A 117 -26.45 20.40 2.63
CA GLN A 117 -27.52 19.54 2.13
C GLN A 117 -26.98 18.18 1.71
N CYS A 118 -25.84 18.17 1.02
CA CYS A 118 -25.15 16.94 0.65
C CYS A 118 -24.73 16.14 1.91
N ASN A 119 -24.14 16.80 2.89
CA ASN A 119 -23.70 16.17 4.13
C ASN A 119 -24.88 15.57 4.93
N GLU A 120 -26.02 16.28 5.02
CA GLU A 120 -27.21 15.72 5.67
C GLU A 120 -27.80 14.54 4.87
N ALA A 121 -27.85 14.63 3.54
CA ALA A 121 -28.31 13.54 2.70
C ALA A 121 -27.45 12.27 2.87
N LEU A 122 -26.12 12.41 2.92
CA LEU A 122 -25.19 11.31 3.23
C LEU A 122 -25.46 10.71 4.62
N ARG A 123 -25.66 11.55 5.63
CA ARG A 123 -25.95 11.10 7.00
C ARG A 123 -27.29 10.36 7.11
N VAL A 124 -28.31 10.81 6.40
CA VAL A 124 -29.61 10.12 6.28
C VAL A 124 -29.40 8.77 5.59
N LEU A 125 -28.71 8.73 4.44
CA LEU A 125 -28.41 7.49 3.72
C LEU A 125 -27.69 6.46 4.60
N GLN A 126 -26.64 6.87 5.31
CA GLN A 126 -25.88 6.02 6.22
C GLN A 126 -26.78 5.41 7.32
N ARG A 127 -27.63 6.23 7.95
CA ARG A 127 -28.57 5.75 8.99
C ARG A 127 -29.62 4.79 8.42
N HIS A 128 -30.22 5.13 7.29
CA HIS A 128 -31.18 4.24 6.62
C HIS A 128 -30.54 2.92 6.17
N ALA A 129 -29.26 2.93 5.77
CA ALA A 129 -28.55 1.70 5.44
C ALA A 129 -28.42 0.76 6.65
N LEU A 130 -28.22 1.32 7.85
CA LEU A 130 -28.19 0.53 9.09
C LEU A 130 -29.59 0.01 9.47
N TYR A 131 -30.64 0.83 9.37
CA TYR A 131 -32.01 0.38 9.63
C TYR A 131 -32.49 -0.68 8.63
N ARG A 132 -32.05 -0.61 7.38
CA ARG A 132 -32.41 -1.54 6.29
C ARG A 132 -31.33 -2.59 6.03
N ARG A 133 -30.44 -2.84 7.00
CA ARG A 133 -29.26 -3.70 6.84
C ARG A 133 -29.60 -5.06 6.24
N SER A 134 -30.64 -5.74 6.71
CA SER A 134 -31.03 -7.07 6.20
C SER A 134 -31.38 -7.05 4.71
N ALA A 135 -32.14 -6.03 4.26
CA ALA A 135 -32.51 -5.89 2.86
C ALA A 135 -31.29 -5.56 1.99
N LEU A 136 -30.40 -4.67 2.45
CA LEU A 136 -29.18 -4.30 1.72
C LEU A 136 -28.17 -5.46 1.65
N LEU A 137 -28.04 -6.25 2.71
CA LEU A 137 -27.19 -7.44 2.69
C LEU A 137 -27.67 -8.47 1.65
N GLY A 138 -28.99 -8.59 1.47
CA GLY A 138 -29.57 -9.44 0.42
C GLY A 138 -29.30 -8.96 -1.01
N MET A 139 -28.90 -7.70 -1.19
CA MET A 139 -28.53 -7.12 -2.49
C MET A 139 -27.03 -7.26 -2.80
N LEU A 140 -26.19 -7.58 -1.81
CA LEU A 140 -24.78 -7.80 -2.06
C LEU A 140 -24.61 -9.08 -2.88
N PRO A 141 -23.74 -9.08 -3.91
CA PRO A 141 -23.46 -10.30 -4.65
C PRO A 141 -22.97 -11.37 -3.67
N SER A 142 -23.55 -12.57 -3.77
CA SER A 142 -23.07 -13.73 -3.04
C SER A 142 -21.59 -13.92 -3.35
N ARG A 143 -20.73 -13.97 -2.32
CA ARG A 143 -19.32 -14.30 -2.51
C ARG A 143 -19.25 -15.69 -3.14
N ALA A 144 -18.78 -15.76 -4.38
CA ALA A 144 -18.36 -16.99 -5.04
C ALA A 144 -16.99 -17.43 -4.51
#